data_AF-A0A356BDD5-F1
#
_entry.id   AF-A0A356BDD5-F1
#
_cell.length_a   1.000
_cell.length_b   1.000
_cell.length_c   1.000
_cell.angle_alpha   90.00
_cell.angle_beta   90.00
_cell.angle_gamma   90.00
#
_symmetry.space_group_name_H-M   'P 1'
#
loop_
_entity.id
_entity.type
_entity.pdbx_description
1 polymer ?
#
loop_
_entity_poly.entity_id
_entity_poly.type
_entity_poly.pdbx_seq_one_letter_code
_entity_poly.pdbx_strand_id
1 'polypeptide(L)' 'MSNTNTTAINAHKAAADEHRACAEHHSKAAACHEKGKLEDAKDCASNAMNCCDTASKKSASACAC' A
#
# COMPACT_ATOMS: atom_id res chain seq x y z
N MET A 1 -4.67 -26.58 -13.85
CA MET A 1 -3.85 -25.38 -13.65
C MET A 1 -4.68 -24.11 -13.37
N SER A 2 -5.93 -24.22 -12.87
CA SER A 2 -6.81 -23.05 -12.70
C SER A 2 -6.65 -22.32 -11.35
N ASN A 3 -6.08 -22.95 -10.33
CA ASN A 3 -5.94 -22.33 -9.00
C ASN A 3 -4.83 -21.27 -8.95
N THR A 4 -3.75 -21.45 -9.70
CA THR A 4 -2.59 -20.54 -9.69
C THR A 4 -2.94 -19.16 -10.22
N ASN A 5 -3.76 -19.10 -11.27
CA ASN A 5 -4.20 -17.84 -11.88
C ASN A 5 -5.15 -17.06 -10.95
N THR A 6 -6.08 -17.75 -10.27
CA THR A 6 -6.97 -17.13 -9.28
C THR A 6 -6.19 -16.53 -8.10
N THR A 7 -5.15 -17.23 -7.61
CA THR A 7 -4.28 -16.72 -6.54
C THR A 7 -3.51 -15.48 -6.99
N ALA A 8 -2.93 -15.49 -8.19
CA ALA A 8 -2.22 -14.34 -8.75
C ALA A 8 -3.16 -13.13 -8.95
N ILE A 9 -4.37 -13.34 -9.47
CA ILE A 9 -5.39 -12.28 -9.61
C ILE A 9 -5.72 -11.65 -8.26
N ASN A 10 -5.96 -12.45 -7.23
CA ASN A 10 -6.29 -11.95 -5.90
C ASN A 10 -5.10 -11.21 -5.26
N ALA A 11 -3.87 -11.69 -5.48
CA ALA A 11 -2.66 -11.02 -5.00
C ALA A 11 -2.45 -9.65 -5.67
N HIS A 12 -2.72 -9.53 -6.98
CA HIS A 12 -2.69 -8.23 -7.67
C HIS A 12 -3.79 -7.27 -7.18
N LYS A 13 -5.00 -7.77 -6.93
CA LYS A 13 -6.08 -6.96 -6.33
C LYS A 13 -5.67 -6.42 -4.96
N ALA A 14 -5.15 -7.29 -4.09
CA ALA A 14 -4.66 -6.89 -2.78
C ALA A 14 -3.52 -5.85 -2.88
N ALA A 15 -2.58 -6.02 -3.82
CA ALA A 15 -1.52 -5.03 -4.05
C ALA A 15 -2.09 -3.67 -4.48
N ALA A 16 -3.13 -3.65 -5.32
CA ALA A 16 -3.79 -2.41 -5.73
C ALA A 16 -4.50 -1.71 -4.56
N ASP A 17 -5.17 -2.46 -3.68
CA ASP A 17 -5.81 -1.91 -2.49
C ASP A 17 -4.77 -1.30 -1.53
N GLU A 18 -3.62 -1.96 -1.33
CA GLU A 18 -2.51 -1.43 -0.53
C GLU A 18 -1.90 -0.16 -1.16
N HIS A 19 -1.74 -0.10 -2.48
CA HIS A 19 -1.30 1.13 -3.15
C HIS A 19 -2.30 2.28 -2.99
N ARG A 20 -3.60 1.99 -2.97
CA ARG A 20 -4.63 2.99 -2.69
C ARG A 20 -4.52 3.51 -1.25
N ALA A 21 -4.39 2.62 -0.27
CA ALA A 21 -4.19 3.01 1.13
C ALA A 21 -2.91 3.85 1.32
N CYS A 22 -1.82 3.48 0.63
CA CYS A 22 -0.58 4.26 0.59
C CYS A 22 -0.82 5.70 0.11
N ALA A 23 -1.53 5.88 -1.00
CA ALA A 23 -1.85 7.20 -1.54
C ALA A 23 -2.72 8.03 -0.56
N GLU A 24 -3.67 7.40 0.12
CA GLU A 24 -4.49 8.06 1.15
C GLU A 24 -3.64 8.50 2.34
N HIS A 25 -2.70 7.67 2.79
CA HIS A 25 -1.78 8.01 3.87
C HIS A 25 -0.84 9.16 3.52
N HIS A 26 -0.30 9.20 2.29
CA HIS A 26 0.49 10.35 1.83
C HIS A 26 -0.34 11.65 1.76
N SER A 27 -1.58 11.55 1.30
CA SER A 27 -2.50 12.70 1.27
C SER A 27 -2.80 13.22 2.68
N LYS A 28 -3.03 12.32 3.64
CA LYS A 28 -3.20 12.67 5.06
C LYS A 28 -1.93 13.27 5.67
N ALA A 29 -0.75 12.73 5.35
CA ALA A 29 0.53 13.27 5.83
C ALA A 29 0.73 14.71 5.36
N ALA A 30 0.42 15.02 4.10
CA ALA A 30 0.44 16.39 3.57
C ALA A 30 -0.52 17.30 4.35
N ALA A 31 -1.76 16.87 4.56
CA ALA A 31 -2.74 17.63 5.33
C ALA A 31 -2.33 17.85 6.81
N CYS A 32 -1.60 16.91 7.40
CA CYS A 32 -1.03 17.05 8.74
C CYS A 32 0.11 18.07 8.76
N HIS A 33 0.99 18.06 7.74
CA HIS A 33 2.03 19.09 7.58
C HIS A 33 1.43 20.50 7.46
N GLU A 34 0.36 20.67 6.67
CA GLU A 34 -0.33 21.96 6.52
C GLU A 34 -0.91 22.48 7.86
N LYS A 35 -1.27 21.58 8.76
CA LYS A 35 -1.83 21.89 10.09
C LYS A 35 -0.77 22.01 11.19
N GLY A 36 0.52 21.90 10.85
CA GLY A 36 1.63 21.91 11.82
C GLY A 36 1.71 20.65 12.70
N LYS A 37 1.01 19.57 12.35
CA LYS A 37 0.97 18.31 13.10
C LYS A 37 2.07 17.37 12.62
N LEU A 38 3.31 17.66 13.00
CA LEU A 38 4.49 16.97 12.48
C LEU A 38 4.56 15.48 12.86
N GLU A 39 4.17 15.12 14.09
CA GLU A 39 4.19 13.72 14.53
C GLU A 39 3.13 12.89 13.78
N ASP A 40 1.89 13.38 13.68
CA ASP A 40 0.83 12.74 12.88
C ASP A 40 1.24 12.59 11.41
N ALA A 41 1.97 13.56 10.86
CA ALA A 41 2.47 13.49 9.48
C ALA A 41 3.52 12.38 9.31
N LYS A 42 4.44 12.22 10.28
CA LYS A 42 5.43 11.13 10.29
C LYS A 42 4.76 9.76 10.39
N ASP A 43 3.76 9.63 11.26
CA ASP A 43 3.01 8.38 11.40
C ASP A 43 2.29 8.03 10.10
N CYS A 44 1.64 9.02 9.47
CA CYS A 44 0.99 8.83 8.18
C CYS A 44 2.00 8.45 7.08
N ALA A 45 3.16 9.12 7.02
CA ALA A 45 4.21 8.79 6.04
C ALA A 45 4.78 7.38 6.25
N SER A 46 4.95 6.95 7.50
CA SER A 46 5.42 5.61 7.85
C SER A 46 4.40 4.54 7.43
N ASN A 47 3.12 4.79 7.68
CA ASN A 47 2.03 3.91 7.24
C ASN A 47 1.96 3.81 5.71
N ALA A 48 2.15 4.92 4.99
CA ALA A 48 2.20 4.92 3.54
C ALA A 48 3.32 4.00 3.00
N MET A 49 4.52 4.10 3.57
CA MET A 49 5.65 3.25 3.20
C MET A 49 5.37 1.76 3.48
N ASN A 50 4.76 1.44 4.63
CA ASN A 50 4.39 0.06 4.96
C ASN A 50 3.38 -0.52 3.97
N CYS A 51 2.37 0.25 3.56
CA CYS A 51 1.43 -0.15 2.52
C CYS A 51 2.14 -0.38 1.17
N CYS A 52 3.09 0.49 0.80
CA CYS A 52 3.84 0.34 -0.44
C CYS A 52 4.72 -0.92 -0.46
N ASP A 53 5.41 -1.22 0.64
CA ASP A 53 6.21 -2.44 0.79
C ASP A 53 5.30 -3.69 0.76
N THR A 54 4.16 -3.64 1.44
CA THR A 54 3.17 -4.72 1.41
C THR A 54 2.64 -4.95 -0.01
N ALA A 55 2.25 -3.89 -0.72
CA ALA A 55 1.80 -3.97 -2.10
C ALA A 55 2.87 -4.60 -3.01
N SER A 56 4.13 -4.18 -2.85
CA SER A 56 5.26 -4.69 -3.61
C SER A 56 5.46 -6.19 -3.38
N LYS A 57 5.39 -6.65 -2.13
CA LYS A 57 5.47 -8.07 -1.77
C LYS A 57 4.31 -8.88 -2.35
N LYS A 58 3.09 -8.35 -2.29
CA LYS A 58 1.90 -9.00 -2.87
C LYS A 58 2.01 -9.13 -4.39
N SER A 59 2.49 -8.08 -5.06
CA SER A 59 2.71 -8.09 -6.51
C SER A 59 3.81 -9.07 -6.91
N ALA A 60 4.94 -9.10 -6.18
CA ALA A 60 6.01 -10.07 -6.43
C ALA A 60 5.54 -11.52 -6.25
N SER A 61 4.75 -11.79 -5.21
CA SER A 61 4.17 -13.12 -4.98
C SER A 61 3.15 -13.54 -6.03
N ALA A 62 2.47 -12.58 -6.69
CA ALA A 62 1.52 -12.86 -7.76
C ALA A 62 2.23 -13.37 -9.02
N CYS A 63 3.37 -12.79 -9.36
CA CYS A 63 4.15 -13.11 -10.56
C CYS A 63 5.14 -14.28 -10.37
N ALA A 64 5.39 -14.72 -9.14
CA ALA A 64 6.26 -15.86 -8.83
C ALA A 64 5.55 -17.23 -8.93
N CYS A 65 4.29 -17.24 -9.39
CA CYS A 65 3.40 -18.40 -9.46
C CYS A 65 3.38 -19.08 -10.84
#